data_AF-A0A955HDT7-F1
#
_entry.id   AF-A0A955HDT7-F1
#
_cell.length_a   1.000
_cell.length_b   1.000
_cell.length_c   1.000
_cell.angle_alpha   90.00
_cell.angle_beta   90.00
_cell.angle_gamma   90.00
#
_symmetry.space_group_name_H-M   'P 1'
#
loop_
_entity.id
_entity.type
_entity.pdbx_description
1 polymer ?
#
loop_
_entity_poly.entity_id
_entity_poly.type
_entity_poly.pdbx_seq_one_letter_code
_entity_poly.pdbx_strand_id
1 'polypeptide(L)'
;MTADDVLTPPSFEEFCGKFQFRPEHSGEIGIEQESLVLQNGLVTPQAKHVLDHLYSNGCCSAYFGPELSACQIEDRVGPVSLADLNNHLSYNEMVLSHCVANLGLSLQRDGVGPKSMPLDVSSGARYQSIAKTLSPEQLSVACRLIGTHVHVGMPNIHSAVCAYNMAVSCFDDLVFLSGEKNLERLQLYGLMGPNTRPATFSTLHDFYFHACCHGHAHDPRKNYALIRISPHGTVEFRVFGATSNVLLVEKWARSCLSLCQPFVTSSASV
;
A
#
# COMPACT_ATOMS: atom_id res chain seq x y z
N MET A 1 -20.47 18.27 10.24
CA MET A 1 -21.09 17.07 9.66
C MET A 1 -22.44 16.92 10.31
N THR A 2 -23.51 17.00 9.52
CA THR A 2 -24.87 16.74 9.98
C THR A 2 -25.03 15.25 10.30
N ALA A 3 -26.00 14.94 11.18
CA ALA A 3 -26.40 13.58 11.48
C ALA A 3 -26.81 12.85 10.18
N ASP A 4 -26.18 11.70 9.96
CA ASP A 4 -26.78 10.51 9.37
C ASP A 4 -27.37 10.61 7.96
N ASP A 5 -26.51 10.84 6.96
CA ASP A 5 -26.58 9.96 5.79
C ASP A 5 -25.92 8.63 6.19
N VAL A 6 -26.65 7.82 6.96
CA VAL A 6 -26.32 6.39 7.11
C VAL A 6 -26.54 5.80 5.73
N LEU A 7 -25.47 5.83 4.92
CA LEU A 7 -25.46 5.14 3.65
C LEU A 7 -25.86 3.69 3.94
N THR A 8 -26.98 3.28 3.36
CA THR A 8 -27.40 1.88 3.42
C THR A 8 -26.25 1.07 2.85
N PRO A 9 -25.71 0.08 3.60
CA PRO A 9 -24.61 -0.74 3.11
C PRO A 9 -24.94 -1.33 1.73
N PRO A 10 -23.94 -1.46 0.83
CA PRO A 10 -24.17 -2.08 -0.47
C PRO A 10 -24.64 -3.52 -0.27
N SER A 11 -25.32 -4.11 -1.26
CA SER A 11 -25.61 -5.54 -1.22
C SER A 11 -24.33 -6.38 -1.15
N PHE A 12 -24.44 -7.64 -0.76
CA PHE A 12 -23.31 -8.57 -0.73
C PHE A 12 -22.66 -8.70 -2.12
N GLU A 13 -23.46 -8.77 -3.17
CA GLU A 13 -23.03 -8.84 -4.57
C GLU A 13 -22.34 -7.55 -5.01
N GLU A 14 -22.91 -6.39 -4.66
CA GLU A 14 -22.31 -5.08 -4.93
C GLU A 14 -20.97 -4.91 -4.22
N PHE A 15 -20.84 -5.41 -3.00
CA PHE A 15 -19.58 -5.43 -2.27
C PHE A 15 -18.55 -6.33 -2.96
N CYS A 16 -18.91 -7.56 -3.29
CA CYS A 16 -18.01 -8.49 -3.99
C CYS A 16 -17.58 -7.94 -5.36
N GLY A 17 -18.46 -7.24 -6.08
CA GLY A 17 -18.18 -6.61 -7.36
C GLY A 17 -17.19 -5.43 -7.31
N LYS A 18 -16.84 -4.93 -6.12
CA LYS A 18 -15.81 -3.86 -5.96
C LYS A 18 -14.38 -4.36 -6.13
N PHE A 19 -14.17 -5.67 -6.12
CA PHE A 19 -12.85 -6.28 -6.20
C PHE A 19 -12.60 -6.77 -7.64
N GLN A 20 -11.69 -6.10 -8.33
CA GLN A 20 -11.39 -6.31 -9.75
C GLN A 20 -10.37 -7.43 -9.94
N PHE A 21 -10.76 -8.67 -9.66
CA PHE A 21 -9.89 -9.83 -9.86
C PHE A 21 -9.52 -10.01 -11.33
N ARG A 22 -8.24 -10.34 -11.55
CA ARG A 22 -7.65 -10.57 -12.87
C ARG A 22 -6.99 -11.95 -12.87
N PRO A 23 -7.73 -13.02 -13.16
CA PRO A 23 -7.23 -14.39 -13.08
C PRO A 23 -5.96 -14.64 -13.89
N GLU A 24 -5.76 -13.90 -14.98
CA GLU A 24 -4.57 -13.97 -15.81
C GLU A 24 -3.28 -13.54 -15.09
N HIS A 25 -3.39 -12.77 -14.01
CA HIS A 25 -2.26 -12.30 -13.17
C HIS A 25 -2.21 -13.01 -11.81
N SER A 26 -2.88 -14.14 -11.67
CA SER A 26 -2.88 -14.91 -10.43
C SER A 26 -1.45 -15.36 -10.07
N GLY A 27 -1.01 -15.03 -8.86
CA GLY A 27 0.35 -15.32 -8.39
C GLY A 27 1.43 -14.35 -8.87
N GLU A 28 1.09 -13.38 -9.72
CA GLU A 28 1.99 -12.28 -10.04
C GLU A 28 2.07 -11.27 -8.88
N ILE A 29 3.18 -10.54 -8.85
CA ILE A 29 3.54 -9.62 -7.78
C ILE A 29 3.38 -8.19 -8.26
N GLY A 30 2.78 -7.37 -7.40
CA GLY A 30 2.90 -5.92 -7.46
C GLY A 30 3.66 -5.40 -6.23
N ILE A 31 4.43 -4.32 -6.40
CA ILE A 31 5.09 -3.61 -5.30
C ILE A 31 4.73 -2.13 -5.41
N GLU A 32 4.43 -1.51 -4.28
CA GLU A 32 4.39 -0.07 -4.12
C GLU A 32 5.48 0.31 -3.11
N GLN A 33 6.44 1.17 -3.48
CA GLN A 33 7.49 1.66 -2.60
C GLN A 33 7.37 3.16 -2.42
N GLU A 34 7.28 3.61 -1.19
CA GLU A 34 7.22 5.02 -0.86
C GLU A 34 8.64 5.56 -0.54
N SER A 35 8.91 6.80 -0.92
CA SER A 35 10.19 7.49 -0.70
C SER A 35 9.97 8.93 -0.28
N LEU A 36 10.83 9.45 0.60
CA LEU A 36 10.90 10.87 0.94
C LEU A 36 11.79 11.62 -0.04
N VAL A 37 11.36 12.82 -0.44
CA VAL A 37 12.17 13.75 -1.24
C VAL A 37 12.97 14.67 -0.33
N LEU A 38 14.26 14.76 -0.58
CA LEU A 38 15.22 15.55 0.20
C LEU A 38 15.85 16.65 -0.66
N GLN A 39 16.09 17.80 -0.04
CA GLN A 39 16.92 18.87 -0.55
C GLN A 39 17.93 19.26 0.52
N ASN A 40 19.22 19.20 0.20
CA ASN A 40 20.31 19.46 1.16
C ASN A 40 20.20 18.63 2.45
N GLY A 41 19.76 17.36 2.33
CA GLY A 41 19.59 16.45 3.46
C GLY A 41 18.31 16.66 4.29
N LEU A 42 17.47 17.63 3.93
CA LEU A 42 16.20 17.92 4.63
C LEU A 42 15.01 17.47 3.79
N VAL A 43 14.03 16.85 4.44
CA VAL A 43 12.76 16.46 3.79
C VAL A 43 12.00 17.71 3.33
N THR A 44 11.54 17.71 2.07
CA THR A 44 10.98 18.89 1.41
C THR A 44 9.74 18.52 0.58
N PRO A 45 8.72 19.41 0.47
CA PRO A 45 7.48 19.12 -0.25
C PRO A 45 7.64 19.31 -1.77
N GLN A 46 8.59 18.59 -2.37
CA GLN A 46 8.96 18.69 -3.79
C GLN A 46 8.44 17.50 -4.62
N ALA A 47 7.64 16.59 -4.07
CA ALA A 47 7.17 15.40 -4.80
C ALA A 47 6.45 15.76 -6.10
N LYS A 48 5.62 16.81 -6.09
CA LYS A 48 4.94 17.27 -7.30
C LYS A 48 5.93 17.69 -8.39
N HIS A 49 6.97 18.44 -8.03
CA HIS A 49 7.96 18.91 -8.99
C HIS A 49 8.73 17.75 -9.62
N VAL A 50 9.10 16.73 -8.82
CA VAL A 50 9.73 15.51 -9.33
C VAL A 50 8.80 14.77 -10.29
N LEU A 51 7.53 14.57 -9.91
CA LEU A 51 6.55 13.87 -10.73
C LEU A 51 6.25 14.60 -12.05
N ASP A 52 6.08 15.92 -12.01
CA ASP A 52 5.90 16.74 -13.21
C ASP A 52 7.10 16.60 -14.17
N HIS A 53 8.33 16.54 -13.62
CA HIS A 53 9.54 16.34 -14.41
C HIS A 53 9.59 14.94 -15.03
N LEU A 54 9.27 13.88 -14.27
CA LEU A 54 9.17 12.51 -14.79
C LEU A 54 8.18 12.42 -15.96
N TYR A 55 6.99 12.98 -15.81
CA TYR A 55 5.95 12.92 -16.83
C TYR A 55 6.31 13.74 -18.08
N SER A 56 6.95 14.90 -17.89
CA SER A 56 7.44 15.72 -19.02
C SER A 56 8.53 15.01 -19.83
N ASN A 57 9.24 14.06 -19.21
CA ASN A 57 10.24 13.20 -19.86
C ASN A 57 9.67 11.84 -20.31
N GLY A 58 8.34 11.70 -20.39
CA GLY A 58 7.68 10.52 -20.96
C GLY A 58 7.47 9.35 -20.00
N CYS A 59 7.76 9.50 -18.70
CA CYS A 59 7.41 8.48 -17.71
C CYS A 59 5.89 8.43 -17.51
N CYS A 60 5.35 7.23 -17.30
CA CYS A 60 3.92 7.04 -17.11
C CYS A 60 3.53 7.18 -15.63
N SER A 61 2.39 7.82 -15.35
CA SER A 61 1.79 7.93 -14.00
C SER A 61 1.33 6.59 -13.41
N ALA A 62 1.33 5.53 -14.20
CA ALA A 62 1.15 4.17 -13.71
C ALA A 62 2.31 3.71 -12.83
N TYR A 63 3.54 4.19 -13.10
CA TYR A 63 4.75 3.74 -12.40
C TYR A 63 5.17 4.65 -11.25
N PHE A 64 4.80 5.93 -11.28
CA PHE A 64 5.15 6.89 -10.25
C PHE A 64 3.92 7.71 -9.89
N GLY A 65 3.74 8.01 -8.61
CA GLY A 65 2.63 8.86 -8.19
C GLY A 65 2.86 9.57 -6.86
N PRO A 66 1.97 10.52 -6.53
CA PRO A 66 2.01 11.23 -5.26
C PRO A 66 1.40 10.41 -4.13
N GLU A 67 1.91 10.59 -2.93
CA GLU A 67 1.29 10.14 -1.68
C GLU A 67 0.56 11.27 -0.95
N LEU A 68 -0.04 10.98 0.22
CA LEU A 68 -0.69 11.99 1.06
C LEU A 68 0.22 13.20 1.31
N SER A 69 1.46 12.96 1.76
CA SER A 69 2.44 14.02 1.95
C SER A 69 2.99 14.50 0.61
N ALA A 70 3.07 15.81 0.42
CA ALA A 70 3.75 16.43 -0.71
C ALA A 70 5.28 16.21 -0.69
N CYS A 71 5.81 15.60 0.37
CA CYS A 71 7.21 15.19 0.48
C CYS A 71 7.46 13.75 0.02
N GLN A 72 6.41 12.99 -0.34
CA GLN A 72 6.49 11.56 -0.63
C GLN A 72 6.17 11.26 -2.10
N ILE A 73 6.90 10.32 -2.67
CA ILE A 73 6.66 9.72 -3.98
C ILE A 73 6.48 8.22 -3.80
N GLU A 74 5.49 7.64 -4.45
CA GLU A 74 5.30 6.20 -4.58
C GLU A 74 5.77 5.75 -5.97
N ASP A 75 6.67 4.77 -6.02
CA ASP A 75 6.99 4.02 -7.24
C ASP A 75 6.31 2.65 -7.22
N ARG A 76 5.83 2.22 -8.39
CA ARG A 76 4.99 1.03 -8.56
C ARG A 76 5.60 0.07 -9.57
N VAL A 77 5.66 -1.19 -9.19
CA VAL A 77 6.05 -2.32 -10.03
C VAL A 77 4.88 -3.30 -10.11
N GLY A 78 4.68 -3.90 -11.27
CA GLY A 78 3.77 -5.02 -11.43
C GLY A 78 2.52 -4.71 -12.26
N PRO A 79 1.71 -5.76 -12.54
CA PRO A 79 1.94 -7.15 -12.13
C PRO A 79 3.12 -7.78 -12.90
N VAL A 80 3.99 -8.51 -12.20
CA VAL A 80 5.17 -9.20 -12.76
C VAL A 80 5.43 -10.54 -12.08
N SER A 81 6.17 -11.43 -12.73
CA SER A 81 6.67 -12.64 -12.07
C SER A 81 7.69 -12.30 -10.97
N LEU A 82 7.83 -13.18 -9.98
CA LEU A 82 8.87 -13.02 -8.94
C LEU A 82 10.29 -12.99 -9.54
N ALA A 83 10.52 -13.67 -10.67
CA ALA A 83 11.82 -13.71 -11.34
C ALA A 83 12.18 -12.36 -11.98
N ASP A 84 11.19 -11.61 -12.46
CA ASP A 84 11.40 -10.32 -13.13
C ASP A 84 11.41 -9.14 -12.14
N LEU A 85 10.95 -9.36 -10.91
CA LEU A 85 10.74 -8.32 -9.90
C LEU A 85 11.95 -7.41 -9.70
N ASN A 86 13.15 -7.98 -9.52
CA ASN A 86 14.37 -7.21 -9.26
C ASN A 86 14.74 -6.30 -10.42
N ASN A 87 14.50 -6.73 -11.67
CA ASN A 87 14.81 -5.93 -12.85
C ASN A 87 13.90 -4.69 -12.89
N HIS A 88 12.61 -4.86 -12.59
CA HIS A 88 11.67 -3.75 -12.54
C HIS A 88 11.94 -2.79 -11.38
N LEU A 89 12.23 -3.30 -10.18
CA LEU A 89 12.60 -2.46 -9.02
C LEU A 89 13.87 -1.66 -9.31
N SER A 90 14.90 -2.30 -9.89
CA SER A 90 16.15 -1.63 -10.25
C SER A 90 15.96 -0.59 -11.34
N TYR A 91 15.08 -0.86 -12.32
CA TYR A 91 14.76 0.11 -13.37
C TYR A 91 14.04 1.34 -12.81
N ASN A 92 13.00 1.15 -11.98
CA ASN A 92 12.32 2.26 -11.32
C ASN A 92 13.27 3.09 -10.47
N GLU A 93 14.14 2.43 -9.70
CA GLU A 93 15.16 3.11 -8.89
C GLU A 93 16.10 3.94 -9.75
N MET A 94 16.62 3.39 -10.85
CA MET A 94 17.49 4.12 -11.76
C MET A 94 16.79 5.36 -12.33
N VAL A 95 15.55 5.22 -12.81
CA VAL A 95 14.76 6.31 -13.39
C VAL A 95 14.49 7.40 -12.35
N LEU A 96 14.01 7.02 -11.17
CA LEU A 96 13.65 7.97 -10.11
C LEU A 96 14.89 8.67 -9.54
N SER A 97 15.97 7.93 -9.26
CA SER A 97 17.24 8.48 -8.76
C SER A 97 17.90 9.43 -9.77
N HIS A 98 17.85 9.11 -11.07
CA HIS A 98 18.33 10.02 -12.11
C HIS A 98 17.49 11.31 -12.15
N CYS A 99 16.16 11.19 -12.08
CA CYS A 99 15.27 12.34 -12.09
C CYS A 99 15.52 13.29 -10.91
N VAL A 100 15.60 12.77 -9.68
CA VAL A 100 15.84 13.64 -8.50
C VAL A 100 17.22 14.28 -8.55
N ALA A 101 18.24 13.57 -9.04
CA ALA A 101 19.59 14.11 -9.17
C ALA A 101 19.64 15.29 -10.13
N ASN A 102 18.94 15.23 -11.28
CA ASN A 102 18.84 16.33 -12.24
C ASN A 102 18.15 17.58 -11.65
N LEU A 103 17.34 17.40 -10.61
CA LEU A 103 16.67 18.49 -9.89
C LEU A 103 17.47 18.98 -8.67
N GLY A 104 18.65 18.43 -8.40
CA GLY A 104 19.43 18.75 -7.21
C GLY A 104 18.79 18.23 -5.91
N LEU A 105 18.03 17.15 -6.01
CA LEU A 105 17.32 16.48 -4.92
C LEU A 105 17.89 15.08 -4.67
N SER A 106 17.49 14.45 -3.57
CA SER A 106 17.79 13.05 -3.27
C SER A 106 16.58 12.34 -2.66
N LEU A 107 16.68 11.03 -2.46
CA LEU A 107 15.62 10.22 -1.85
C LEU A 107 16.10 9.58 -0.55
N GLN A 108 15.16 9.34 0.36
CA GLN A 108 15.34 8.53 1.56
C GLN A 108 14.22 7.51 1.68
N ARG A 109 14.57 6.26 1.97
CA ARG A 109 13.65 5.15 2.17
C ARG A 109 13.85 4.55 3.57
N ASP A 110 13.31 5.24 4.56
CA ASP A 110 13.20 4.76 5.93
C ASP A 110 11.73 4.67 6.29
N GLY A 111 11.33 3.75 7.17
CA GLY A 111 9.92 3.55 7.50
C GLY A 111 9.23 4.75 8.17
N VAL A 112 10.01 5.70 8.72
CA VAL A 112 9.51 6.86 9.46
C VAL A 112 10.34 8.11 9.13
N GLY A 113 9.67 9.15 8.64
CA GLY A 113 10.25 10.47 8.45
C GLY A 113 10.51 11.24 9.77
N PRO A 114 11.31 12.31 9.74
CA PRO A 114 11.63 13.10 10.93
C PRO A 114 10.38 13.78 11.50
N LYS A 115 10.36 14.06 12.81
CA LYS A 115 9.24 14.78 13.47
C LYS A 115 9.03 16.20 12.93
N SER A 116 10.08 16.81 12.38
CA SER A 116 10.05 18.14 11.76
C SER A 116 9.62 18.14 10.30
N MET A 117 9.13 17.02 9.78
CA MET A 117 8.71 16.89 8.39
C MET A 117 7.57 17.87 8.06
N PRO A 118 7.63 18.57 6.91
CA PRO A 118 6.55 19.44 6.46
C PRO A 118 5.22 18.68 6.34
N LEU A 119 4.13 19.34 6.68
CA LEU A 119 2.77 18.77 6.64
C LEU A 119 2.00 19.15 5.37
N ASP A 120 2.70 19.67 4.36
CA ASP A 120 2.15 19.93 3.04
C ASP A 120 1.53 18.66 2.46
N VAL A 121 0.29 18.78 2.03
CA VAL A 121 -0.50 17.67 1.47
C VAL A 121 -0.51 17.80 -0.04
N SER A 122 -0.35 16.68 -0.73
CA SER A 122 -0.43 16.63 -2.19
C SER A 122 -1.73 17.26 -2.70
N SER A 123 -1.67 17.95 -3.85
CA SER A 123 -2.79 18.75 -4.37
C SER A 123 -4.00 17.93 -4.86
N GLY A 124 -3.91 16.60 -4.87
CA GLY A 124 -4.99 15.71 -5.31
C GLY A 124 -6.22 15.79 -4.40
N ALA A 125 -7.42 15.86 -5.00
CA ALA A 125 -8.68 16.00 -4.28
C ALA A 125 -8.89 14.92 -3.19
N ARG A 126 -8.46 13.68 -3.47
CA ARG A 126 -8.45 12.56 -2.51
C ARG A 126 -7.65 12.91 -1.25
N TYR A 127 -6.41 13.35 -1.41
CA TYR A 127 -5.50 13.64 -0.30
C TYR A 127 -5.97 14.86 0.51
N GLN A 128 -6.47 15.89 -0.18
CA GLN A 128 -7.10 17.04 0.47
C GLN A 128 -8.34 16.65 1.29
N SER A 129 -9.13 15.69 0.81
CA SER A 129 -10.27 15.16 1.56
C SER A 129 -9.83 14.36 2.79
N ILE A 130 -8.79 13.53 2.67
CA ILE A 130 -8.25 12.74 3.79
C ILE A 130 -7.71 13.69 4.87
N ALA A 131 -6.87 14.66 4.49
CA ALA A 131 -6.25 15.59 5.43
C ALA A 131 -7.27 16.37 6.27
N LYS A 132 -8.43 16.73 5.69
CA LYS A 132 -9.52 17.41 6.41
C LYS A 132 -10.18 16.55 7.50
N THR A 133 -10.02 15.23 7.45
CA THR A 133 -10.63 14.30 8.42
C THR A 133 -9.67 13.88 9.53
N LEU A 134 -8.36 14.13 9.37
CA LEU A 134 -7.34 13.75 10.34
C LEU A 134 -7.18 14.86 11.39
N SER A 135 -6.96 14.46 12.65
CA SER A 135 -6.47 15.40 13.66
C SER A 135 -5.06 15.89 13.28
N PRO A 136 -4.58 17.02 13.83
CA PRO A 136 -3.21 17.49 13.58
C PRO A 136 -2.13 16.45 13.91
N GLU A 137 -2.33 15.68 14.97
CA GLU A 137 -1.43 14.58 15.36
C GLU A 137 -1.46 13.45 14.34
N GLN A 138 -2.66 13.01 13.93
CA GLN A 138 -2.82 11.98 12.91
C GLN A 138 -2.24 12.42 11.57
N LEU A 139 -2.43 13.67 11.15
CA LEU A 139 -1.83 14.19 9.92
C LEU A 139 -0.29 14.19 10.01
N SER A 140 0.27 14.60 11.15
CA SER A 140 1.72 14.55 11.39
C SER A 140 2.26 13.14 11.29
N VAL A 141 1.56 12.15 11.87
CA VAL A 141 1.91 10.75 11.73
C VAL A 141 1.77 10.27 10.29
N ALA A 142 0.64 10.54 9.64
CA ALA A 142 0.35 10.11 8.27
C ALA A 142 1.41 10.58 7.28
N CYS A 143 1.84 11.83 7.39
CA CYS A 143 2.86 12.39 6.53
C CYS A 143 4.25 11.74 6.73
N ARG A 144 4.52 11.15 7.90
CA ARG A 144 5.81 10.56 8.24
C ARG A 144 5.92 9.06 7.94
N LEU A 145 4.79 8.36 7.83
CA LEU A 145 4.78 6.92 7.59
C LEU A 145 5.15 6.65 6.14
N ILE A 146 6.15 5.79 5.92
CA ILE A 146 6.63 5.43 4.58
C ILE A 146 6.71 3.90 4.48
N GLY A 147 6.03 3.31 3.51
CA GLY A 147 5.83 1.86 3.40
C GLY A 147 6.47 1.19 2.20
N THR A 148 6.48 -0.14 2.25
CA THR A 148 6.50 -0.96 1.04
C THR A 148 5.29 -1.89 1.09
N HIS A 149 4.43 -1.81 0.09
CA HIS A 149 3.28 -2.69 -0.05
C HIS A 149 3.61 -3.81 -1.04
N VAL A 150 3.34 -5.05 -0.64
CA VAL A 150 3.42 -6.21 -1.54
C VAL A 150 2.02 -6.63 -1.91
N HIS A 151 1.75 -6.76 -3.20
CA HIS A 151 0.50 -7.27 -3.73
C HIS A 151 0.73 -8.65 -4.36
N VAL A 152 -0.15 -9.60 -4.05
CA VAL A 152 -0.19 -10.90 -4.74
C VAL A 152 -1.52 -11.04 -5.46
N GLY A 153 -1.47 -11.23 -6.77
CA GLY A 153 -2.64 -11.45 -7.62
C GLY A 153 -3.43 -12.69 -7.22
N MET A 154 -4.75 -12.56 -7.11
CA MET A 154 -5.65 -13.67 -6.80
C MET A 154 -6.65 -13.92 -7.94
N PRO A 155 -7.10 -15.17 -8.14
CA PRO A 155 -7.99 -15.50 -9.24
C PRO A 155 -9.45 -15.10 -8.96
N ASN A 156 -9.86 -15.06 -7.69
CA ASN A 156 -11.22 -14.72 -7.28
C ASN A 156 -11.29 -14.40 -5.77
N ILE A 157 -12.44 -13.89 -5.32
CA ILE A 157 -12.66 -13.45 -3.94
C ILE A 157 -12.58 -14.58 -2.91
N HIS A 158 -13.04 -15.78 -3.24
CA HIS A 158 -12.97 -16.94 -2.34
C HIS A 158 -11.51 -17.31 -2.05
N SER A 159 -10.71 -17.44 -3.11
CA SER A 159 -9.28 -17.72 -3.02
C SER A 159 -8.55 -16.61 -2.26
N ALA A 160 -8.93 -15.36 -2.48
CA ALA A 160 -8.36 -14.20 -1.78
C ALA A 160 -8.66 -14.23 -0.27
N VAL A 161 -9.88 -14.59 0.16
CA VAL A 161 -10.20 -14.73 1.59
C VAL A 161 -9.41 -15.86 2.24
N CYS A 162 -9.26 -17.00 1.56
CA CYS A 162 -8.44 -18.11 2.06
C CYS A 162 -6.96 -17.72 2.21
N ALA A 163 -6.38 -17.10 1.17
CA ALA A 163 -5.01 -16.61 1.19
C ALA A 163 -4.79 -15.53 2.24
N TYR A 164 -5.75 -14.61 2.38
CA TYR A 164 -5.78 -13.60 3.41
C TYR A 164 -5.75 -14.20 4.81
N ASN A 165 -6.64 -15.15 5.13
CA ASN A 165 -6.68 -15.78 6.45
C ASN A 165 -5.37 -16.52 6.78
N MET A 166 -4.77 -17.20 5.78
CA MET A 166 -3.44 -17.80 5.93
C MET A 166 -2.40 -16.73 6.30
N ALA A 167 -2.36 -15.62 5.56
CA ALA A 167 -1.46 -14.52 5.84
C ALA A 167 -1.67 -13.89 7.24
N VAL A 168 -2.92 -13.76 7.68
CA VAL A 168 -3.26 -13.27 9.03
C VAL A 168 -2.77 -14.23 10.11
N SER A 169 -2.85 -15.54 9.89
CA SER A 169 -2.32 -16.53 10.85
C SER A 169 -0.79 -16.44 11.01
N CYS A 170 -0.08 -15.91 10.01
CA CYS A 170 1.36 -15.65 10.02
C CYS A 170 1.71 -14.18 10.28
N PHE A 171 0.76 -13.36 10.78
CA PHE A 171 0.96 -11.91 10.91
C PHE A 171 2.17 -11.54 11.78
N ASP A 172 2.36 -12.20 12.92
CA ASP A 172 3.47 -11.89 13.82
C ASP A 172 4.83 -12.29 13.22
N ASP A 173 4.90 -13.36 12.42
CA ASP A 173 6.10 -13.73 11.67
C ASP A 173 6.43 -12.70 10.57
N LEU A 174 5.42 -12.13 9.93
CA LEU A 174 5.59 -11.05 8.95
C LEU A 174 6.07 -9.75 9.61
N VAL A 175 5.57 -9.43 10.81
CA VAL A 175 6.07 -8.31 11.62
C VAL A 175 7.54 -8.55 11.97
N PHE A 176 7.90 -9.74 12.43
CA PHE A 176 9.30 -10.08 12.72
C PHE A 176 10.18 -9.96 11.46
N LEU A 177 9.70 -10.48 10.31
CA LEU A 177 10.39 -10.38 9.03
C LEU A 177 10.60 -8.94 8.55
N SER A 178 9.74 -8.01 8.95
CA SER A 178 9.87 -6.58 8.63
C SER A 178 11.06 -5.89 9.35
N GLY A 179 11.58 -6.51 10.40
CA GLY A 179 12.77 -6.08 11.14
C GLY A 179 12.51 -5.01 12.20
N GLU A 180 13.41 -4.93 13.19
CA GLU A 180 13.25 -4.05 14.37
C GLU A 180 13.12 -2.57 14.03
N LYS A 181 13.82 -2.11 12.98
CA LYS A 181 13.74 -0.71 12.50
C LYS A 181 12.34 -0.30 12.05
N ASN A 182 11.48 -1.26 11.73
CA ASN A 182 10.11 -1.02 11.30
C ASN A 182 9.11 -0.94 12.47
N LEU A 183 9.51 -1.28 13.70
CA LEU A 183 8.60 -1.26 14.86
C LEU A 183 8.07 0.13 15.16
N GLU A 184 8.89 1.19 15.01
CA GLU A 184 8.42 2.57 15.17
C GLU A 184 7.32 2.90 14.15
N ARG A 185 7.50 2.51 12.88
CA ARG A 185 6.49 2.70 11.83
C ARG A 185 5.18 2.01 12.22
N LEU A 186 5.23 0.76 12.66
CA LEU A 186 4.03 0.00 13.01
C LEU A 186 3.31 0.59 14.24
N GLN A 187 4.05 1.06 15.23
CA GLN A 187 3.49 1.76 16.40
C GLN A 187 2.78 3.05 15.98
N LEU A 188 3.43 3.87 15.14
CA LEU A 188 2.84 5.09 14.60
C LEU A 188 1.63 4.80 13.71
N TYR A 189 1.69 3.76 12.89
CA TYR A 189 0.56 3.32 12.05
C TYR A 189 -0.67 3.00 12.89
N GLY A 190 -0.50 2.44 14.10
CA GLY A 190 -1.58 2.21 15.06
C GLY A 190 -2.32 3.48 15.53
N LEU A 191 -1.72 4.67 15.38
CA LEU A 191 -2.35 5.95 15.71
C LEU A 191 -3.26 6.48 14.58
N MET A 192 -3.14 5.93 13.36
CA MET A 192 -3.89 6.37 12.19
C MET A 192 -5.36 5.92 12.21
N GLY A 193 -5.68 4.86 12.94
CA GLY A 193 -7.05 4.40 13.08
C GLY A 193 -7.17 3.10 13.86
N PRO A 194 -8.38 2.75 14.32
CA PRO A 194 -8.64 1.45 14.92
C PRO A 194 -8.45 0.33 13.89
N ASN A 195 -8.21 -0.89 14.36
CA ASN A 195 -8.22 -2.13 13.55
C ASN A 195 -7.12 -2.23 12.48
N THR A 196 -5.93 -1.73 12.77
CA THR A 196 -4.74 -1.93 11.90
C THR A 196 -4.26 -3.37 11.89
N ARG A 197 -4.50 -4.13 12.97
CA ARG A 197 -4.26 -5.58 13.00
C ARG A 197 -5.39 -6.29 12.23
N PRO A 198 -5.07 -7.13 11.24
CA PRO A 198 -6.09 -7.81 10.45
C PRO A 198 -6.86 -8.86 11.26
N ALA A 199 -8.14 -9.05 10.93
CA ALA A 199 -9.00 -10.09 11.50
C ALA A 199 -9.07 -11.32 10.58
N THR A 200 -9.53 -12.47 11.09
CA THR A 200 -9.82 -13.65 10.25
C THR A 200 -11.31 -13.78 9.97
N PHE A 201 -11.68 -14.35 8.83
CA PHE A 201 -13.08 -14.53 8.42
C PHE A 201 -13.40 -15.98 8.11
N SER A 202 -14.39 -16.57 8.77
CA SER A 202 -14.78 -17.97 8.52
C SER A 202 -15.47 -18.14 7.16
N THR A 203 -16.21 -17.12 6.74
CA THR A 203 -16.94 -17.07 5.47
C THR A 203 -16.76 -15.75 4.74
N LEU A 204 -17.11 -15.72 3.46
CA LEU A 204 -17.14 -14.47 2.68
C LEU A 204 -18.20 -13.49 3.21
N HIS A 205 -19.29 -13.99 3.78
CA HIS A 205 -20.30 -13.16 4.43
C HIS A 205 -19.74 -12.49 5.69
N ASP A 206 -18.91 -13.18 6.48
CA ASP A 206 -18.25 -12.57 7.65
C ASP A 206 -17.32 -11.42 7.23
N PHE A 207 -16.59 -11.59 6.12
CA PHE A 207 -15.77 -10.52 5.54
C PHE A 207 -16.62 -9.30 5.14
N TYR A 208 -17.75 -9.53 4.48
CA TYR A 208 -18.70 -8.47 4.12
C TYR A 208 -19.29 -7.80 5.36
N PHE A 209 -19.77 -8.55 6.35
CA PHE A 209 -20.34 -7.98 7.58
C PHE A 209 -19.30 -7.16 8.34
N HIS A 210 -18.06 -7.66 8.43
CA HIS A 210 -16.96 -6.90 9.00
C HIS A 210 -16.76 -5.57 8.25
N ALA A 211 -16.85 -5.58 6.92
CA ALA A 211 -16.74 -4.37 6.12
C ALA A 211 -17.87 -3.36 6.35
N CYS A 212 -19.09 -3.84 6.56
CA CYS A 212 -20.23 -3.01 6.92
C CYS A 212 -20.04 -2.38 8.30
N CYS A 213 -19.69 -3.18 9.31
CA CYS A 213 -19.48 -2.72 10.69
C CYS A 213 -18.37 -1.67 10.80
N HIS A 214 -17.35 -1.74 9.95
CA HIS A 214 -16.20 -0.84 9.97
C HIS A 214 -16.25 0.25 8.89
N GLY A 215 -17.39 0.42 8.20
CA GLY A 215 -17.61 1.54 7.28
C GLY A 215 -16.77 1.50 6.00
N HIS A 216 -16.22 0.34 5.64
CA HIS A 216 -15.39 0.16 4.44
C HIS A 216 -16.04 -0.75 3.38
N ALA A 217 -17.32 -1.11 3.53
CA ALA A 217 -18.08 -1.81 2.50
C ALA A 217 -18.28 -0.96 1.22
N HIS A 218 -18.51 0.35 1.36
CA HIS A 218 -18.68 1.24 0.21
C HIS A 218 -17.37 1.51 -0.55
N ASP A 219 -16.26 1.66 0.21
CA ASP A 219 -14.93 1.94 -0.31
C ASP A 219 -13.89 1.09 0.44
N PRO A 220 -13.51 -0.08 -0.09
CA PRO A 220 -12.55 -0.97 0.56
C PRO A 220 -11.17 -0.33 0.77
N ARG A 221 -10.85 0.77 0.08
CA ARG A 221 -9.60 1.53 0.29
C ARG A 221 -9.51 2.15 1.68
N LYS A 222 -10.64 2.34 2.36
CA LYS A 222 -10.72 2.81 3.74
C LYS A 222 -10.39 1.73 4.78
N ASN A 223 -10.15 0.49 4.34
CA ASN A 223 -9.60 -0.54 5.21
C ASN A 223 -8.09 -0.29 5.40
N TYR A 224 -7.72 0.12 6.63
CA TYR A 224 -6.34 0.37 7.06
C TYR A 224 -5.69 -0.84 7.72
N ALA A 225 -6.23 -2.06 7.57
CA ALA A 225 -5.54 -3.26 8.04
C ALA A 225 -4.18 -3.43 7.33
N LEU A 226 -3.16 -3.86 8.08
CA LEU A 226 -1.80 -4.10 7.59
C LEU A 226 -1.69 -5.29 6.63
N ILE A 227 -2.73 -6.13 6.58
CA ILE A 227 -2.98 -7.09 5.51
C ILE A 227 -4.42 -6.85 5.08
N ARG A 228 -4.71 -6.78 3.79
CA ARG A 228 -6.08 -6.63 3.28
C ARG A 228 -6.26 -7.28 1.91
N ILE A 229 -7.51 -7.51 1.53
CA ILE A 229 -7.86 -7.75 0.13
C ILE A 229 -8.08 -6.38 -0.51
N SER A 230 -7.30 -6.05 -1.54
CA SER A 230 -7.36 -4.75 -2.20
C SER A 230 -8.44 -4.73 -3.29
N PRO A 231 -8.99 -3.55 -3.66
CA PRO A 231 -9.90 -3.41 -4.79
C PRO A 231 -9.32 -3.90 -6.14
N HIS A 232 -8.00 -4.05 -6.24
CA HIS A 232 -7.31 -4.53 -7.43
C HIS A 232 -7.31 -6.07 -7.54
N GLY A 233 -8.05 -6.77 -6.67
CA GLY A 233 -8.13 -8.22 -6.70
C GLY A 233 -6.87 -8.92 -6.19
N THR A 234 -6.15 -8.29 -5.26
CA THR A 234 -4.91 -8.81 -4.67
C THR A 234 -5.04 -8.99 -3.17
N VAL A 235 -4.23 -9.87 -2.59
CA VAL A 235 -3.89 -9.79 -1.16
C VAL A 235 -2.72 -8.82 -1.02
N GLU A 236 -2.93 -7.75 -0.27
CA GLU A 236 -1.98 -6.65 -0.07
C GLU A 236 -1.39 -6.73 1.35
N PHE A 237 -0.07 -6.71 1.43
CA PHE A 237 0.72 -6.76 2.65
C PHE A 237 1.41 -5.41 2.85
N ARG A 238 1.01 -4.69 3.90
CA ARG A 238 1.43 -3.32 4.22
C ARG A 238 2.28 -3.24 5.48
N VAL A 239 2.67 -4.40 6.00
CA VAL A 239 3.44 -4.58 7.23
C VAL A 239 4.87 -4.06 7.08
N PHE A 240 5.43 -4.02 5.88
CA PHE A 240 6.83 -3.67 5.65
C PHE A 240 7.08 -2.16 5.61
N GLY A 241 8.22 -1.74 6.16
CA GLY A 241 8.71 -0.37 6.03
C GLY A 241 9.43 -0.17 4.70
N ALA A 242 9.63 1.09 4.31
CA ALA A 242 10.42 1.40 3.14
C ALA A 242 11.89 1.00 3.29
N THR A 243 12.52 0.62 2.18
CA THR A 243 13.94 0.30 2.09
C THR A 243 14.45 0.50 0.66
N SER A 244 15.73 0.88 0.52
CA SER A 244 16.43 0.87 -0.78
C SER A 244 17.04 -0.49 -1.12
N ASN A 245 16.95 -1.48 -0.22
CA ASN A 245 17.50 -2.80 -0.46
C ASN A 245 16.52 -3.66 -1.28
N VAL A 246 16.74 -3.71 -2.59
CA VAL A 246 15.93 -4.51 -3.53
C VAL A 246 15.85 -5.99 -3.14
N LEU A 247 16.95 -6.59 -2.66
CA LEU A 247 16.96 -8.00 -2.24
C LEU A 247 16.08 -8.25 -1.00
N LEU A 248 15.97 -7.24 -0.12
CA LEU A 248 15.07 -7.32 1.03
C LEU A 248 13.59 -7.26 0.58
N VAL A 249 13.27 -6.40 -0.39
CA VAL A 249 11.92 -6.34 -0.98
C VAL A 249 11.57 -7.65 -1.69
N GLU A 250 12.50 -8.23 -2.46
CA GLU A 250 12.31 -9.54 -3.09
C GLU A 250 12.06 -10.64 -2.05
N LYS A 251 12.80 -10.63 -0.93
CA LYS A 251 12.59 -11.56 0.18
C LYS A 251 11.18 -11.43 0.79
N TRP A 252 10.69 -10.20 0.98
CA TRP A 252 9.33 -9.95 1.43
C TRP A 252 8.31 -10.47 0.42
N ALA A 253 8.47 -10.12 -0.86
CA ALA A 253 7.60 -10.56 -1.95
C ALA A 253 7.50 -12.09 -2.03
N ARG A 254 8.63 -12.78 -1.95
CA ARG A 254 8.70 -14.25 -1.91
C ARG A 254 7.95 -14.85 -0.73
N SER A 255 8.08 -14.23 0.44
CA SER A 255 7.41 -14.69 1.67
C SER A 255 5.89 -14.52 1.55
N CYS A 256 5.44 -13.35 1.07
CA CYS A 256 4.03 -13.09 0.79
C CYS A 256 3.44 -14.05 -0.25
N LEU A 257 4.14 -14.25 -1.38
CA LEU A 257 3.73 -15.19 -2.41
C LEU A 257 3.59 -16.62 -1.87
N SER A 258 4.55 -17.07 -1.05
CA SER A 258 4.52 -18.40 -0.45
C SER A 258 3.27 -18.65 0.40
N LEU A 259 2.74 -17.62 1.08
CA LEU A 259 1.51 -17.71 1.87
C LEU A 259 0.26 -17.79 0.99
N CYS A 260 0.30 -17.16 -0.19
CA CYS A 260 -0.81 -17.12 -1.14
C CYS A 260 -0.79 -18.30 -2.14
N GLN A 261 0.37 -18.91 -2.38
CA GLN A 261 0.61 -19.91 -3.43
C GLN A 261 -0.42 -21.06 -3.47
N PRO A 262 -0.89 -21.63 -2.34
CA PRO A 262 -1.88 -22.70 -2.37
C PRO A 262 -3.23 -22.30 -2.99
N PHE A 263 -3.50 -21.00 -3.10
CA PHE A 263 -4.78 -20.45 -3.53
C PHE A 263 -4.71 -19.76 -4.90
N VAL A 264 -3.52 -19.67 -5.50
CA VAL A 264 -3.27 -19.02 -6.80
C VAL A 264 -3.75 -19.88 -7.98
N THR A 265 -3.70 -21.20 -7.86
CA THR A 265 -4.02 -22.16 -8.93
C THR A 265 -5.43 -22.73 -8.85
N SER A 266 -6.20 -22.34 -7.83
CA SER A 266 -7.58 -22.77 -7.62
C SER A 266 -8.47 -22.21 -8.73
N SER A 267 -8.48 -22.90 -9.86
CA SER A 267 -9.53 -22.89 -10.87
C SER A 267 -10.75 -23.57 -10.25
N ALA A 268 -11.37 -22.89 -9.29
CA ALA A 268 -12.71 -23.26 -8.87
C ALA A 268 -13.64 -22.94 -10.05
N SER A 269 -13.86 -23.95 -10.89
CA SER A 269 -15.08 -24.11 -11.64
C SER A 269 -16.25 -23.99 -10.66
N VAL A 270 -16.84 -22.80 -10.61
CA VAL A 270 -18.16 -22.56 -10.02
C VAL A 270 -19.18 -22.70 -11.13
#